data_AF-A0A536EZL0-F1
#
_entry.id   AF-A0A536EZL0-F1
#
_cell.length_a   1.000
_cell.length_b   1.000
_cell.length_c   1.000
_cell.angle_alpha   90.00
_cell.angle_beta   90.00
_cell.angle_gamma   90.00
#
_symmetry.space_group_name_H-M   'P 1'
#
loop_
_entity.id
_entity.type
_entity.pdbx_description
1 polymer ?
#
loop_
_entity_poly.entity_id
_entity_poly.type
_entity_poly.pdbx_seq_one_letter_code
_entity_poly.pdbx_strand_id
1 'polypeptide(L)'
;MEAPPTAGWSGKHAVELYVRTYATMLQSSGEIKVESLVQAHLGMGSVLHPLAAQPQTDMGALLYAVRRLPAAINRCRRVIMGQSPQGFKAVLGADILSWEAVKAPARRRRWYHDGKNTLAVLIASASDIDDLVPTLVAFQIEWNKLHRSLQDVDLSDDDARHAAGATPDDWRRLHDAWGESFDANLAAIKRDESRIVLRLIGGSHLGFARNASRWWLPIAAAMDELGARDAPI
;
A
#
# COMPACT_ATOMS: atom_id res chain seq x y z
N MET A 1 -7.37 -28.84 27.48
CA MET A 1 -6.78 -28.14 26.34
C MET A 1 -7.53 -26.82 26.22
N GLU A 2 -7.07 -25.82 26.96
CA GLU A 2 -7.70 -24.49 26.98
C GLU A 2 -7.55 -23.84 25.61
N ALA A 3 -8.67 -23.33 25.08
CA ALA A 3 -8.67 -22.51 23.89
C ALA A 3 -7.82 -21.24 24.16
N PRO A 4 -7.05 -20.77 23.17
CA PRO A 4 -6.31 -19.53 23.34
C PRO A 4 -7.29 -18.38 23.59
N PRO A 5 -6.95 -17.39 24.43
CA PRO A 5 -7.80 -16.25 24.68
C PRO A 5 -7.99 -15.47 23.38
N THR A 6 -9.19 -15.49 22.82
CA THR A 6 -9.61 -14.55 21.79
C THR A 6 -9.68 -13.17 22.43
N ALA A 7 -8.64 -12.35 22.26
CA ALA A 7 -8.65 -10.98 22.73
C ALA A 7 -9.77 -10.22 22.03
N GLY A 8 -10.90 -10.07 22.74
CA GLY A 8 -12.18 -9.56 22.26
C GLY A 8 -12.21 -8.06 22.07
N TRP A 9 -11.55 -7.58 21.02
CA TRP A 9 -11.75 -6.21 20.55
C TRP A 9 -12.70 -6.24 19.36
N SER A 10 -13.93 -5.73 19.54
CA SER A 10 -14.92 -5.67 18.45
C SER A 10 -14.82 -4.37 17.66
N GLY A 11 -14.96 -4.49 16.34
CA GLY A 11 -15.13 -3.39 15.38
C GLY A 11 -14.12 -2.25 15.56
N LYS A 12 -14.61 -1.09 16.00
CA LYS A 12 -13.87 0.17 16.08
C LYS A 12 -12.54 0.06 16.84
N HIS A 13 -12.51 -0.66 17.96
CA HIS A 13 -11.28 -0.75 18.76
C HIS A 13 -10.19 -1.57 18.08
N ALA A 14 -10.56 -2.60 17.32
CA ALA A 14 -9.60 -3.41 16.57
C ALA A 14 -8.97 -2.58 15.43
N VAL A 15 -9.77 -1.73 14.78
CA VAL A 15 -9.30 -0.74 13.81
C VAL A 15 -8.35 0.27 14.46
N GLU A 16 -8.72 0.86 15.59
CA GLU A 16 -7.86 1.82 16.32
C GLU A 16 -6.54 1.20 16.76
N LEU A 17 -6.57 -0.04 17.26
CA LEU A 17 -5.36 -0.78 17.63
C LEU A 17 -4.46 -0.99 16.41
N TYR A 18 -5.03 -1.37 15.27
CA TYR A 18 -4.27 -1.57 14.03
C TYR A 18 -3.65 -0.25 13.54
N VAL A 19 -4.41 0.84 13.54
CA VAL A 19 -3.94 2.20 13.20
C VAL A 19 -2.77 2.59 14.08
N ARG A 20 -2.91 2.45 15.40
CA ARG A 20 -1.85 2.75 16.36
C ARG A 20 -0.62 1.87 16.12
N THR A 21 -0.81 0.59 15.78
CA THR A 21 0.27 -0.36 15.55
C THR A 21 1.15 0.08 14.39
N TYR A 22 0.58 0.27 13.19
CA TYR A 22 1.41 0.69 12.06
C TYR A 22 1.94 2.12 12.22
N ALA A 23 1.18 3.03 12.83
CA ALA A 23 1.66 4.39 13.08
C ALA A 23 2.90 4.40 13.97
N THR A 24 2.89 3.59 15.04
CA THR A 24 4.03 3.44 15.95
C THR A 24 5.23 2.81 15.23
N MET A 25 5.01 1.75 14.45
CA MET A 25 6.09 1.10 13.71
C MET A 25 6.72 2.03 12.67
N LEU A 26 5.91 2.84 11.97
CA LEU A 26 6.38 3.80 10.96
C LEU A 26 7.07 5.03 11.55
N GLN A 27 6.93 5.31 12.86
CA GLN A 27 7.73 6.33 13.54
C GLN A 27 9.19 5.89 13.74
N SER A 28 9.48 4.60 13.64
CA SER A 28 10.88 4.13 13.66
C SER A 28 11.65 4.67 12.45
N SER A 29 12.93 4.96 12.63
CA SER A 29 13.79 5.53 11.57
C SER A 29 14.16 4.53 10.46
N GLY A 30 13.86 3.25 10.68
CA GLY A 30 14.23 2.12 9.83
C GLY A 30 13.13 1.64 8.91
N GLU A 31 13.45 0.57 8.20
CA GLU A 31 12.49 -0.18 7.40
C GLU A 31 11.75 -1.18 8.28
N ILE A 32 10.44 -1.29 8.09
CA ILE A 32 9.62 -2.31 8.73
C ILE A 32 9.13 -3.30 7.68
N LYS A 33 9.05 -4.58 8.04
CA LYS A 33 8.48 -5.60 7.15
C LYS A 33 6.95 -5.50 7.20
N VAL A 34 6.30 -5.55 6.04
CA VAL A 34 4.83 -5.69 5.94
C VAL A 34 4.35 -6.93 6.69
N GLU A 35 5.17 -7.99 6.69
CA GLU A 35 4.93 -9.23 7.44
C GLU A 35 4.64 -8.99 8.92
N SER A 36 5.32 -8.03 9.55
CA SER A 36 5.13 -7.69 10.96
C SER A 36 3.75 -7.07 11.26
N LEU A 37 3.03 -6.62 10.23
CA LEU A 37 1.68 -6.06 10.35
C LEU A 37 0.58 -7.08 10.04
N VAL A 38 0.91 -8.27 9.54
CA VAL A 38 -0.08 -9.27 9.11
C VAL A 38 -0.98 -9.68 10.27
N GLN A 39 -0.42 -10.06 11.42
CA GLN A 39 -1.24 -10.50 12.56
C GLN A 39 -2.18 -9.39 13.07
N ALA A 40 -1.71 -8.14 13.11
CA ALA A 40 -2.54 -7.01 13.50
C ALA A 40 -3.66 -6.74 12.47
N HIS A 41 -3.38 -6.92 11.17
CA HIS A 41 -4.36 -6.80 10.10
C HIS A 41 -5.43 -7.90 10.19
N LEU A 42 -5.04 -9.14 10.45
CA LEU A 42 -5.96 -10.25 10.66
C LEU A 42 -6.88 -9.99 11.86
N GLY A 43 -6.31 -9.58 13.00
CA GLY A 43 -7.07 -9.26 14.21
C GLY A 43 -8.01 -8.06 14.06
N MET A 44 -7.69 -7.13 13.15
CA MET A 44 -8.55 -5.99 12.83
C MET A 44 -9.80 -6.37 12.03
N GLY A 45 -9.78 -7.50 11.30
CA GLY A 45 -10.95 -8.03 10.61
C GLY A 45 -11.50 -7.09 9.54
N SER A 46 -10.67 -6.73 8.56
CA SER A 46 -11.07 -5.75 7.52
C SER A 46 -12.30 -6.21 6.74
N VAL A 47 -13.27 -5.32 6.58
CA VAL A 47 -14.42 -5.54 5.66
C VAL A 47 -13.97 -5.63 4.20
N LEU A 48 -12.84 -4.99 3.85
CA LEU A 48 -12.28 -5.03 2.49
C LEU A 48 -11.37 -6.25 2.24
N HIS A 49 -11.19 -7.09 3.26
CA HIS A 49 -10.33 -8.27 3.19
C HIS A 49 -10.90 -9.41 4.06
N PRO A 50 -12.16 -9.83 3.80
CA PRO A 50 -12.87 -10.78 4.65
C PRO A 50 -12.21 -12.16 4.72
N LEU A 51 -11.47 -12.58 3.69
CA LEU A 51 -10.80 -13.89 3.67
C LEU A 51 -9.33 -13.82 4.10
N ALA A 52 -8.87 -12.71 4.71
CA ALA A 52 -7.46 -12.53 5.06
C ALA A 52 -6.87 -13.70 5.89
N ALA A 53 -7.62 -14.23 6.84
CA ALA A 53 -7.21 -15.34 7.71
C ALA A 53 -7.44 -16.73 7.10
N GLN A 54 -8.12 -16.80 5.96
CA GLN A 54 -8.44 -18.05 5.27
C GLN A 54 -7.31 -18.47 4.33
N PRO A 55 -7.13 -19.77 4.06
CA PRO A 55 -6.09 -20.23 3.14
C PRO A 55 -6.38 -19.84 1.67
N GLN A 56 -7.65 -19.66 1.29
CA GLN A 56 -8.06 -19.27 -0.05
C GLN A 56 -7.73 -17.80 -0.33
N THR A 57 -7.43 -17.51 -1.60
CA THR A 57 -7.22 -16.14 -2.08
C THR A 57 -8.52 -15.35 -2.02
N ASP A 58 -8.45 -14.17 -1.43
CA ASP A 58 -9.45 -13.12 -1.51
C ASP A 58 -9.26 -12.33 -2.80
N MET A 59 -9.91 -12.77 -3.88
CA MET A 59 -9.82 -12.07 -5.17
C MET A 59 -10.33 -10.63 -5.09
N GLY A 60 -11.31 -10.35 -4.23
CA GLY A 60 -11.82 -8.99 -4.01
C GLY A 60 -10.75 -8.07 -3.41
N ALA A 61 -10.06 -8.53 -2.36
CA ALA A 61 -8.98 -7.77 -1.74
C ALA A 61 -7.76 -7.62 -2.66
N LEU A 62 -7.40 -8.67 -3.41
CA LEU A 62 -6.32 -8.62 -4.39
C LEU A 62 -6.60 -7.59 -5.49
N LEU A 63 -7.79 -7.65 -6.11
CA LEU A 63 -8.21 -6.71 -7.15
C LEU A 63 -8.28 -5.29 -6.61
N TYR A 64 -8.78 -5.11 -5.38
CA TYR A 64 -8.78 -3.80 -4.71
C TYR A 64 -7.36 -3.24 -4.58
N ALA A 65 -6.39 -4.07 -4.18
CA ALA A 65 -5.01 -3.66 -4.02
C ALA A 65 -4.31 -3.38 -5.35
N VAL A 66 -4.45 -4.27 -6.34
CA VAL A 66 -3.89 -4.08 -7.70
C VAL A 66 -4.37 -2.77 -8.32
N ARG A 67 -5.63 -2.39 -8.12
CA ARG A 67 -6.16 -1.12 -8.64
C ARG A 67 -5.66 0.11 -7.88
N ARG A 68 -5.12 -0.03 -6.67
CA ARG A 68 -4.67 1.09 -5.82
C ARG A 68 -3.16 1.25 -5.74
N LEU A 69 -2.43 0.30 -6.31
CA LEU A 69 -0.98 0.30 -6.38
C LEU A 69 -0.54 0.46 -7.85
N PRO A 70 0.64 1.04 -8.12
CA PRO A 70 1.19 1.03 -9.47
C PRO A 70 1.53 -0.40 -9.89
N ALA A 71 1.40 -0.74 -11.18
CA ALA A 71 1.75 -2.06 -11.71
C ALA A 71 3.20 -2.49 -11.35
N ALA A 72 4.10 -1.52 -11.21
CA ALA A 72 5.47 -1.74 -10.74
C ALA A 72 5.57 -2.42 -9.36
N ILE A 73 4.52 -2.44 -8.53
CA ILE A 73 4.54 -3.12 -7.22
C ILE A 73 4.80 -4.62 -7.37
N ASN A 74 4.35 -5.26 -8.44
CA ASN A 74 4.51 -6.70 -8.67
C ASN A 74 6.00 -7.11 -8.72
N ARG A 75 6.86 -6.19 -9.15
CA ARG A 75 8.32 -6.36 -9.25
C ARG A 75 9.13 -5.64 -8.15
N CYS A 76 8.46 -4.92 -7.25
CA CYS A 76 9.11 -4.17 -6.18
C CYS A 76 8.91 -4.85 -4.82
N ARG A 77 9.87 -4.64 -3.92
CA ARG A 77 9.85 -5.15 -2.54
C ARG A 77 10.10 -4.04 -1.53
N ARG A 78 10.37 -2.81 -1.96
CA ARG A 78 10.61 -1.67 -1.08
C ARG A 78 9.68 -0.53 -1.42
N VAL A 79 8.90 -0.07 -0.44
CA VAL A 79 8.02 1.10 -0.57
C VAL A 79 8.43 2.17 0.43
N ILE A 80 8.73 3.36 -0.05
CA ILE A 80 9.16 4.49 0.76
C ILE A 80 8.14 5.61 0.62
N MET A 81 7.52 5.96 1.74
CA MET A 81 6.55 7.03 1.85
C MET A 81 7.24 8.29 2.36
N GLY A 82 6.87 9.45 1.83
CA GLY A 82 7.39 10.72 2.34
C GLY A 82 6.53 11.89 1.88
N GLN A 83 6.61 13.02 2.58
CA GLN A 83 5.74 14.17 2.30
C GLN A 83 6.30 15.11 1.24
N SER A 84 7.61 15.09 0.99
CA SER A 84 8.27 15.99 0.03
C SER A 84 9.49 15.35 -0.63
N PRO A 85 9.80 15.70 -1.90
CA PRO A 85 11.01 15.24 -2.58
C PRO A 85 12.30 15.57 -1.81
N GLN A 86 12.35 16.71 -1.11
CA GLN A 86 13.50 17.10 -0.29
C GLN A 86 13.74 16.12 0.86
N GLY A 87 12.69 15.57 1.47
CA GLY A 87 12.82 14.53 2.49
C GLY A 87 13.46 13.26 1.94
N PHE A 88 13.06 12.84 0.73
CA PHE A 88 13.70 11.72 0.04
C PHE A 88 15.17 12.01 -0.28
N LYS A 89 15.50 13.19 -0.80
CA LYS A 89 16.90 13.57 -1.06
C LYS A 89 17.76 13.57 0.20
N ALA A 90 17.22 14.05 1.32
CA ALA A 90 17.95 14.08 2.60
C ALA A 90 18.21 12.68 3.18
N VAL A 91 17.27 11.75 3.03
CA VAL A 91 17.35 10.42 3.66
C VAL A 91 17.93 9.34 2.73
N LEU A 92 17.70 9.43 1.42
CA LEU A 92 18.14 8.47 0.42
C LEU A 92 19.31 8.96 -0.44
N GLY A 93 19.63 10.26 -0.39
CA GLY A 93 20.57 10.87 -1.33
C GLY A 93 20.06 10.92 -2.78
N ALA A 94 18.79 10.55 -3.01
CA ALA A 94 18.22 10.39 -4.34
C ALA A 94 17.19 11.49 -4.64
N ASP A 95 17.23 12.02 -5.86
CA ASP A 95 16.16 12.87 -6.38
C ASP A 95 15.08 11.99 -7.02
N ILE A 96 14.03 11.70 -6.26
CA ILE A 96 12.91 10.88 -6.73
C ILE A 96 12.16 11.49 -7.92
N LEU A 97 12.32 12.79 -8.21
CA LEU A 97 11.70 13.40 -9.39
C LEU A 97 12.40 13.00 -10.69
N SER A 98 13.63 12.48 -10.60
CA SER A 98 14.38 11.91 -11.73
C SER A 98 14.04 10.44 -12.01
N TRP A 99 13.30 9.80 -11.10
CA TRP A 99 12.85 8.41 -11.25
C TRP A 99 11.64 8.30 -12.18
N GLU A 100 11.30 7.09 -12.61
CA GLU A 100 10.17 6.84 -13.50
C GLU A 100 8.84 7.14 -12.79
N ALA A 101 8.09 8.13 -13.27
CA ALA A 101 6.77 8.44 -12.71
C ALA A 101 5.76 7.36 -13.10
N VAL A 102 5.22 6.65 -12.09
CA VAL A 102 4.23 5.57 -12.29
C VAL A 102 2.89 5.96 -11.66
N LYS A 103 1.80 5.32 -12.11
CA LYS A 103 0.43 5.64 -11.67
C LYS A 103 -0.29 4.39 -11.16
N ALA A 104 -1.18 4.60 -10.19
CA ALA A 104 -2.16 3.61 -9.75
C ALA A 104 -3.53 3.91 -10.38
N PRO A 105 -4.30 2.89 -10.82
CA PRO A 105 -5.59 3.12 -11.50
C PRO A 105 -6.65 3.90 -10.70
N ALA A 106 -6.84 3.59 -9.41
CA ALA A 106 -8.01 4.00 -8.64
C ALA A 106 -7.72 5.01 -7.50
N ARG A 107 -6.45 5.31 -7.20
CA ARG A 107 -6.09 6.29 -6.15
C ARG A 107 -4.92 7.17 -6.60
N ARG A 108 -5.17 8.48 -6.68
CA ARG A 108 -4.23 9.47 -7.21
C ARG A 108 -3.15 9.82 -6.18
N ARG A 109 -2.10 8.99 -6.10
CA ARG A 109 -0.84 9.31 -5.42
C ARG A 109 0.26 9.51 -6.45
N ARG A 110 1.25 10.36 -6.15
CA ARG A 110 2.44 10.52 -6.99
C ARG A 110 3.45 9.44 -6.61
N TRP A 111 3.65 8.50 -7.52
CA TRP A 111 4.58 7.39 -7.36
C TRP A 111 5.76 7.53 -8.30
N TYR A 112 6.93 7.06 -7.85
CA TYR A 112 8.16 7.05 -8.62
C TYR A 112 8.86 5.70 -8.43
N HIS A 113 9.27 5.06 -9.53
CA HIS A 113 9.97 3.79 -9.53
C HIS A 113 11.44 4.02 -9.87
N ASP A 114 12.35 3.44 -9.08
CA ASP A 114 13.80 3.57 -9.27
C ASP A 114 14.36 2.77 -10.47
N GLY A 115 13.49 2.15 -11.27
CA GLY A 115 13.86 1.20 -12.34
C GLY A 115 14.36 -0.15 -11.82
N LYS A 116 14.40 -0.35 -10.50
CA LYS A 116 14.87 -1.56 -9.83
C LYS A 116 13.76 -2.10 -8.94
N ASN A 117 13.88 -1.92 -7.63
CA ASN A 117 13.07 -2.60 -6.61
C ASN A 117 12.35 -1.64 -5.65
N THR A 118 12.48 -0.32 -5.84
CA THR A 118 11.99 0.70 -4.92
C THR A 118 10.89 1.55 -5.55
N LEU A 119 9.77 1.65 -4.84
CA LEU A 119 8.74 2.63 -5.09
C LEU A 119 8.81 3.75 -4.05
N ALA A 120 8.99 4.98 -4.50
CA ALA A 120 8.78 6.17 -3.70
C ALA A 120 7.34 6.69 -3.91
N VAL A 121 6.67 7.08 -2.84
CA VAL A 121 5.34 7.68 -2.91
C VAL A 121 5.27 8.95 -2.08
N LEU A 122 4.74 10.00 -2.70
CA LEU A 122 4.41 11.24 -1.99
C LEU A 122 3.05 11.10 -1.31
N ILE A 123 3.03 11.28 0.01
CA ILE A 123 1.82 11.27 0.84
C ILE A 123 1.44 12.71 1.24
N ALA A 124 0.16 13.05 1.16
CA ALA A 124 -0.35 14.37 1.47
C ALA A 124 -1.07 14.42 2.84
N SER A 125 -1.56 13.29 3.34
CA SER A 125 -2.33 13.22 4.60
C SER A 125 -2.06 11.94 5.39
N ALA A 126 -2.52 11.90 6.65
CA ALA A 126 -2.59 10.65 7.42
C ALA A 126 -3.48 9.60 6.72
N SER A 127 -4.61 10.03 6.13
CA SER A 127 -5.50 9.12 5.39
C SER A 127 -4.86 8.47 4.16
N ASP A 128 -3.77 9.04 3.62
CA ASP A 128 -2.99 8.35 2.59
C ASP A 128 -2.27 7.13 3.15
N ILE A 129 -1.71 7.24 4.36
CA ILE A 129 -1.06 6.13 5.08
C ILE A 129 -2.12 5.10 5.48
N ASP A 130 -3.24 5.56 6.05
CA ASP A 130 -4.32 4.71 6.53
C ASP A 130 -4.97 3.88 5.42
N ASP A 131 -4.89 4.34 4.16
CA ASP A 131 -5.31 3.56 2.98
C ASP A 131 -4.15 2.73 2.40
N LEU A 132 -2.93 3.27 2.34
CA LEU A 132 -1.81 2.61 1.66
C LEU A 132 -1.27 1.41 2.45
N VAL A 133 -1.08 1.55 3.76
CA VAL A 133 -0.51 0.48 4.60
C VAL A 133 -1.38 -0.77 4.58
N PRO A 134 -2.70 -0.70 4.83
CA PRO A 134 -3.54 -1.89 4.77
C PRO A 134 -3.64 -2.47 3.36
N THR A 135 -3.58 -1.64 2.32
CA THR A 135 -3.55 -2.08 0.93
C THR A 135 -2.30 -2.90 0.62
N LEU A 136 -1.12 -2.47 1.08
CA LEU A 136 0.13 -3.22 0.91
C LEU A 136 0.15 -4.53 1.70
N VAL A 137 -0.44 -4.52 2.90
CA VAL A 137 -0.59 -5.75 3.71
C VAL A 137 -1.51 -6.74 3.02
N ALA A 138 -2.69 -6.29 2.55
CA ALA A 138 -3.61 -7.15 1.79
C ALA A 138 -2.94 -7.71 0.53
N PHE A 139 -2.25 -6.86 -0.24
CA PHE A 139 -1.51 -7.30 -1.42
C PHE A 139 -0.48 -8.39 -1.11
N GLN A 140 0.32 -8.24 -0.05
CA GLN A 140 1.31 -9.26 0.33
C GLN A 140 0.66 -10.57 0.78
N ILE A 141 -0.40 -10.50 1.59
CA ILE A 141 -1.13 -11.70 2.05
C ILE A 141 -1.65 -12.48 0.85
N GLU A 142 -2.34 -11.79 -0.06
CA GLU A 142 -2.97 -12.43 -1.22
C GLU A 142 -1.98 -12.90 -2.26
N TRP A 143 -0.89 -12.17 -2.48
CA TRP A 143 0.25 -12.66 -3.26
C TRP A 143 0.80 -13.97 -2.69
N ASN A 144 1.00 -14.05 -1.37
CA ASN A 144 1.60 -15.22 -0.74
C ASN A 144 0.64 -16.41 -0.69
N LYS A 145 -0.67 -16.18 -0.67
CA LYS A 145 -1.67 -17.26 -0.86
C LYS A 145 -1.63 -17.80 -2.28
N LEU A 146 -1.64 -16.93 -3.29
CA LEU A 146 -1.51 -17.34 -4.69
C LEU A 146 -0.18 -18.06 -4.95
N HIS A 147 0.93 -17.56 -4.39
CA HIS A 147 2.23 -18.23 -4.48
C HIS A 147 2.12 -19.69 -4.03
N ARG A 148 1.51 -19.93 -2.86
CA ARG A 148 1.31 -21.29 -2.34
C ARG A 148 0.39 -22.13 -3.21
N SER A 149 -0.71 -21.57 -3.71
CA SER A 149 -1.67 -22.34 -4.51
C SER A 149 -1.14 -22.70 -5.90
N LEU A 150 -0.17 -21.94 -6.43
CA LEU A 150 0.38 -22.14 -7.77
C LEU A 150 1.62 -23.06 -7.84
N GLN A 151 2.19 -23.53 -6.71
CA GLN A 151 3.47 -24.25 -6.72
C GLN A 151 3.50 -25.46 -7.66
N ASP A 152 2.44 -26.27 -7.65
CA ASP A 152 2.37 -27.52 -8.42
C ASP A 152 1.36 -27.45 -9.59
N VAL A 153 0.98 -26.24 -9.99
CA VAL A 153 -0.08 -25.99 -10.98
C VAL A 153 0.52 -25.43 -12.26
N ASP A 154 0.13 -25.94 -13.43
CA ASP A 154 0.54 -25.33 -14.70
C ASP A 154 -0.03 -23.90 -14.81
N LEU A 155 0.72 -22.99 -15.42
CA LEU A 155 0.27 -21.60 -15.58
C LEU A 155 -0.65 -21.43 -16.80
N SER A 156 -1.36 -22.49 -17.18
CA SER A 156 -2.49 -22.39 -18.10
C SER A 156 -3.58 -21.53 -17.45
N ASP A 157 -4.31 -20.75 -18.25
CA ASP A 157 -5.28 -19.80 -17.71
C ASP A 157 -6.35 -20.47 -16.82
N ASP A 158 -6.82 -21.66 -17.22
CA ASP A 158 -7.83 -22.40 -16.48
C ASP A 158 -7.28 -23.04 -15.20
N ASP A 159 -6.10 -23.66 -15.25
CA ASP A 159 -5.49 -24.29 -14.07
C ASP A 159 -5.12 -23.24 -13.02
N ALA A 160 -4.48 -22.15 -13.45
CA ALA A 160 -4.11 -21.05 -12.56
C ALA A 160 -5.35 -20.39 -11.93
N ARG A 161 -6.43 -20.20 -12.69
CA ARG A 161 -7.70 -19.66 -12.18
C ARG A 161 -8.32 -20.58 -11.13
N HIS A 162 -8.37 -21.88 -11.40
CA HIS A 162 -8.91 -22.86 -10.45
C HIS A 162 -8.07 -22.91 -9.17
N ALA A 163 -6.74 -22.90 -9.29
CA ALA A 163 -5.82 -22.88 -8.15
C ALA A 163 -5.91 -21.58 -7.33
N ALA A 164 -6.17 -20.45 -7.99
CA ALA A 164 -6.45 -19.19 -7.30
C ALA A 164 -7.80 -19.19 -6.55
N GLY A 165 -8.68 -20.16 -6.82
CA GLY A 165 -10.06 -20.15 -6.32
C GLY A 165 -10.88 -18.99 -6.91
N ALA A 166 -10.48 -18.48 -8.07
CA ALA A 166 -11.09 -17.31 -8.68
C ALA A 166 -12.33 -17.66 -9.52
N THR A 167 -13.37 -16.84 -9.39
CA THR A 167 -14.49 -16.88 -10.34
C THR A 167 -14.02 -16.46 -11.74
N PRO A 168 -14.71 -16.88 -12.82
CA PRO A 168 -14.38 -16.41 -14.16
C PRO A 168 -14.40 -14.87 -14.29
N ASP A 169 -15.30 -14.21 -13.57
CA ASP A 169 -15.40 -12.74 -13.59
C ASP A 169 -14.23 -12.07 -12.88
N ASP A 170 -13.84 -12.56 -11.70
CA ASP A 170 -12.71 -12.02 -10.95
C ASP A 170 -11.39 -12.23 -11.69
N TRP A 171 -11.22 -13.40 -12.32
CA TRP A 171 -10.04 -13.72 -13.11
C TRP A 171 -9.91 -12.80 -14.32
N ARG A 172 -11.01 -12.59 -15.06
CA ARG A 172 -11.06 -11.63 -16.17
C ARG A 172 -10.72 -10.21 -15.72
N ARG A 173 -11.23 -9.76 -14.57
CA ARG A 173 -10.89 -8.44 -14.01
C ARG A 173 -9.41 -8.33 -13.63
N LEU A 174 -8.79 -9.42 -13.17
CA LEU A 174 -7.36 -9.46 -12.87
C LEU A 174 -6.54 -9.35 -14.15
N HIS A 175 -6.98 -10.05 -15.20
CA HIS A 175 -6.41 -9.96 -16.54
C HIS A 175 -6.51 -8.53 -17.10
N ASP A 176 -7.66 -7.88 -16.98
CA ASP A 176 -7.85 -6.49 -17.39
C ASP A 176 -6.95 -5.52 -16.59
N ALA A 177 -6.77 -5.78 -15.29
CA ALA A 177 -5.99 -4.92 -14.40
C ALA A 177 -4.47 -5.03 -14.63
N TRP A 178 -3.97 -6.22 -14.98
CA TRP A 178 -2.55 -6.44 -15.28
C TRP A 178 -2.20 -6.31 -16.76
N GLY A 179 -3.19 -6.41 -17.66
CA GLY A 179 -3.03 -6.31 -19.10
C GLY A 179 -1.98 -7.29 -19.64
N GLU A 180 -1.10 -6.80 -20.50
CA GLU A 180 -0.03 -7.59 -21.12
C GLU A 180 0.98 -8.19 -20.12
N SER A 181 1.01 -7.71 -18.88
CA SER A 181 1.89 -8.25 -17.84
C SER A 181 1.28 -9.40 -17.05
N PHE A 182 0.06 -9.86 -17.38
CA PHE A 182 -0.66 -10.89 -16.63
C PHE A 182 0.16 -12.16 -16.43
N ASP A 183 0.61 -12.79 -17.52
CA ASP A 183 1.39 -14.04 -17.47
C ASP A 183 2.71 -13.87 -16.71
N ALA A 184 3.40 -12.73 -16.94
CA ALA A 184 4.63 -12.40 -16.23
C ALA A 184 4.42 -12.23 -14.72
N ASN A 185 3.27 -11.66 -14.32
CA ASN A 185 2.90 -11.53 -12.92
C ASN A 185 2.59 -12.89 -12.28
N LEU A 186 1.84 -13.77 -12.95
CA LEU A 186 1.58 -15.13 -12.45
C LEU A 186 2.87 -15.93 -12.31
N ALA A 187 3.77 -15.86 -13.30
CA ALA A 187 5.08 -16.49 -13.21
C ALA A 187 5.91 -15.95 -12.04
N ALA A 188 5.88 -14.63 -11.79
CA ALA A 188 6.55 -14.02 -10.66
C ALA A 188 5.96 -14.45 -9.31
N ILE A 189 4.63 -14.55 -9.22
CA ILE A 189 3.91 -15.04 -8.04
C ILE A 189 4.31 -16.48 -7.76
N LYS A 190 4.27 -17.36 -8.76
CA LYS A 190 4.65 -18.76 -8.60
C LYS A 190 6.11 -18.90 -8.17
N ARG A 191 7.01 -18.06 -8.68
CA ARG A 191 8.44 -18.13 -8.38
C ARG A 191 8.77 -17.68 -6.96
N ASP A 192 8.24 -16.54 -6.49
CA ASP A 192 8.65 -15.92 -5.24
C ASP A 192 7.48 -15.43 -4.40
N GLU A 193 7.57 -15.62 -3.08
CA GLU A 193 6.77 -14.87 -2.12
C GLU A 193 7.03 -13.36 -2.20
N SER A 194 5.99 -12.58 -1.89
CA SER A 194 6.10 -11.15 -1.66
C SER A 194 6.58 -10.88 -0.23
N ARG A 195 7.62 -10.05 -0.13
CA ARG A 195 8.28 -9.65 1.12
C ARG A 195 8.54 -8.15 1.07
N ILE A 196 7.47 -7.37 1.20
CA ILE A 196 7.53 -5.92 1.10
C ILE A 196 8.07 -5.33 2.41
N VAL A 197 8.94 -4.34 2.28
CA VAL A 197 9.37 -3.46 3.38
C VAL A 197 8.87 -2.04 3.16
N LEU A 198 8.48 -1.39 4.25
CA LEU A 198 7.97 -0.02 4.29
C LEU A 198 8.94 0.89 5.03
N ARG A 199 9.07 2.12 4.56
CA ARG A 199 9.73 3.21 5.30
C ARG A 199 8.93 4.49 5.19
N LEU A 200 8.77 5.20 6.29
CA LEU A 200 8.17 6.54 6.30
C LEU A 200 9.25 7.59 6.59
N ILE A 201 9.41 8.53 5.67
CA ILE A 201 10.34 9.65 5.79
C ILE A 201 9.58 10.89 6.27
N GLY A 202 10.03 11.49 7.38
CA GLY A 202 9.48 12.74 7.91
C GLY A 202 8.09 12.61 8.54
N GLY A 203 7.69 11.38 8.92
CA GLY A 203 6.34 11.03 9.37
C GLY A 203 6.03 11.35 10.82
N SER A 204 6.10 12.62 11.23
CA SER A 204 5.39 13.07 12.43
C SER A 204 4.06 13.73 12.04
N HIS A 205 3.02 13.61 12.88
CA HIS A 205 1.77 14.38 12.69
C HIS A 205 2.04 15.89 12.57
N LEU A 206 3.08 16.37 13.25
CA LEU A 206 3.62 17.73 13.11
C LEU A 206 4.11 18.05 11.69
N GLY A 207 4.62 17.07 10.95
CA GLY A 207 5.04 17.23 9.55
C GLY A 207 3.88 17.59 8.61
N PHE A 208 2.73 16.94 8.77
CA PHE A 208 1.53 17.25 7.98
C PHE A 208 1.00 18.67 8.29
N ALA A 209 0.89 19.03 9.58
CA ALA A 209 0.47 20.37 9.99
C ALA A 209 1.44 21.46 9.49
N ARG A 210 2.75 21.22 9.53
CA ARG A 210 3.77 22.12 8.99
C ARG A 210 3.68 22.26 7.47
N ASN A 211 3.39 21.19 6.74
CA ASN A 211 3.23 21.26 5.29
C ASN A 211 1.94 22.00 4.87
N ALA A 212 0.82 21.76 5.56
CA ALA A 212 -0.40 22.53 5.34
C ALA A 212 -0.16 24.03 5.59
N SER A 213 0.54 24.36 6.69
CA SER A 213 0.93 25.75 7.00
C SER A 213 1.86 26.35 5.95
N ARG A 214 2.82 25.58 5.43
CA ARG A 214 3.75 26.02 4.38
C ARG A 214 3.07 26.23 3.03
N TRP A 215 2.08 25.41 2.69
CA TRP A 215 1.28 25.59 1.48
C TRP A 215 0.47 26.90 1.53
N TRP A 216 0.02 27.30 2.72
CA TRP A 216 -0.71 28.55 2.92
C TRP A 216 0.17 29.81 2.76
N LEU A 217 1.46 29.75 3.11
CA LEU A 217 2.36 30.92 3.08
C LEU A 217 2.36 31.71 1.76
N PRO A 218 2.55 31.11 0.56
CA PRO A 218 2.52 31.87 -0.69
C PRO A 218 1.14 32.46 -1.00
N ILE A 219 0.05 31.80 -0.59
CA ILE A 219 -1.31 32.31 -0.76
C ILE A 219 -1.54 33.51 0.16
N ALA A 220 -1.14 33.39 1.44
CA ALA A 220 -1.22 34.47 2.42
C ALA A 220 -0.40 35.70 1.99
N ALA A 221 0.78 35.49 1.40
CA ALA A 221 1.60 36.57 0.86
C ALA A 221 0.94 37.25 -0.35
N ALA A 222 0.36 36.48 -1.28
CA ALA A 222 -0.39 37.04 -2.39
C ALA A 222 -1.65 37.81 -1.92
N MET A 223 -2.33 37.32 -0.88
CA MET A 223 -3.48 38.01 -0.28
C MET A 223 -3.08 39.32 0.42
N ASP A 224 -1.89 39.38 1.03
CA ASP A 224 -1.33 40.64 1.56
C ASP A 224 -1.07 41.65 0.45
N GLU A 225 -0.40 41.22 -0.62
CA GLU A 225 -0.08 42.09 -1.77
C GLU A 225 -1.36 42.64 -2.44
N LEU A 226 -2.43 41.86 -2.45
CA LEU A 226 -3.71 42.24 -3.03
C LEU A 226 -4.62 43.01 -2.05
N GLY A 227 -4.19 43.25 -0.81
CA GLY A 227 -5.02 43.87 0.23
C GLY A 227 -6.30 43.08 0.57
N ALA A 228 -6.32 41.78 0.26
CA ALA A 228 -7.49 40.93 0.28
C ALA A 228 -7.62 40.11 1.58
N ARG A 229 -6.74 40.31 2.57
CA ARG A 229 -6.78 39.57 3.83
C ARG A 229 -8.07 39.78 4.63
N ASP A 230 -8.60 41.00 4.60
CA ASP A 230 -9.82 41.40 5.31
C ASP A 230 -11.00 41.61 4.35
N ALA A 231 -10.85 41.18 3.09
CA ALA A 231 -11.94 41.26 2.13
C ALA A 231 -13.05 40.29 2.55
N PRO A 232 -14.32 40.73 2.59
CA PRO A 232 -15.44 39.84 2.90
C PRO A 232 -15.52 38.73 1.83
N ILE A 233 -15.79 37.50 2.30
CA ILE A 233 -15.94 36.29 1.49
C ILE A 233 -17.30 36.31 0.78
#